data_AF-A0A3N5JNA8-F1
#
_entry.id   AF-A0A3N5JNA8-F1
#
_cell.length_a   1.000
_cell.length_b   1.000
_cell.length_c   1.000
_cell.angle_alpha   90.00
_cell.angle_beta   90.00
_cell.angle_gamma   90.00
#
_symmetry.space_group_name_H-M   'P 1'
#
loop_
_entity.id
_entity.type
_entity.pdbx_description
1 polymer ?
#
loop_
_entity_poly.entity_id
_entity_poly.type
_entity_poly.pdbx_seq_one_letter_code
_entity_poly.pdbx_strand_id
1 'polypeptide(L)'
;DLVGIMRTDDELTRALTELDRMEKRVQNVAVSGGRAYNPGWHVAMDLRHIIQISRAIAMAARERKESRGGHARSDFPNYDPNFAKVNLMIRNVNRAMQVIQQPRSPMPPELKQLVEEA
;
A
#
# COMPACT_ATOMS: atom_id res chain seq x y z
N ASP A 1 11.21 -8.16 -0.88
CA ASP A 1 11.07 -9.55 -0.40
C ASP A 1 9.79 -9.77 0.40
N LEU A 2 9.52 -8.99 1.44
CA LEU A 2 8.39 -9.24 2.37
C LEU A 2 6.98 -8.87 1.85
N VAL A 3 6.88 -8.17 0.72
CA VAL A 3 5.60 -7.77 0.09
C VAL A 3 5.63 -8.15 -1.40
N GLY A 4 5.87 -9.43 -1.67
CA GLY A 4 6.03 -9.99 -3.01
C GLY A 4 4.70 -10.26 -3.74
N ILE A 5 4.75 -11.15 -4.73
CA ILE A 5 3.55 -11.63 -5.46
C ILE A 5 2.62 -12.37 -4.48
N MET A 6 3.18 -13.35 -3.76
CA MET A 6 2.54 -14.02 -2.64
C MET A 6 2.91 -13.33 -1.33
N ARG A 7 1.97 -13.28 -0.40
CA ARG A 7 2.10 -12.57 0.87
C ARG A 7 1.51 -13.40 2.02
N THR A 8 2.02 -13.17 3.23
CA THR A 8 1.49 -13.71 4.49
C THR A 8 1.41 -12.63 5.56
N ASP A 9 0.68 -12.87 6.65
CA ASP A 9 0.54 -11.88 7.72
C ASP A 9 1.87 -11.59 8.41
N ASP A 10 2.67 -12.65 8.62
CA ASP A 10 4.00 -12.56 9.22
C ASP A 10 4.91 -11.65 8.39
N GLU A 11 5.02 -11.91 7.09
CA GLU A 11 5.86 -11.13 6.19
C GLU A 11 5.40 -9.67 6.12
N LEU A 12 4.09 -9.42 6.04
CA LEU A 12 3.53 -8.08 6.02
C LEU A 12 3.79 -7.33 7.33
N THR A 13 3.68 -8.01 8.47
CA THR A 13 3.99 -7.44 9.79
C THR A 13 5.47 -7.11 9.92
N ARG A 14 6.35 -7.99 9.43
CA ARG A 14 7.79 -7.74 9.35
C ARG A 14 8.12 -6.58 8.41
N ALA A 15 7.44 -6.48 7.27
CA ALA A 15 7.62 -5.37 6.34
C ALA A 15 7.32 -4.02 6.99
N LEU A 16 6.21 -3.93 7.75
CA LEU A 16 5.86 -2.73 8.51
C LEU A 16 6.92 -2.40 9.56
N THR A 17 7.45 -3.41 10.25
CA THR A 17 8.54 -3.23 11.24
C THR A 17 9.82 -2.69 10.59
N GLU A 18 10.22 -3.20 9.42
CA GLU A 18 11.39 -2.67 8.70
C GLU A 18 11.15 -1.25 8.19
N LEU A 19 9.94 -0.93 7.73
CA LEU A 19 9.58 0.42 7.30
C LEU A 19 9.66 1.42 8.46
N ASP A 20 9.27 1.02 9.69
CA ASP A 20 9.42 1.86 10.88
C ASP A 20 10.90 2.16 11.19
N ARG A 21 11.80 1.18 10.98
CA ARG A 21 13.25 1.41 11.10
C ARG A 21 13.74 2.36 10.01
N MET A 22 13.29 2.19 8.77
CA MET A 22 13.67 3.07 7.66
C MET A 22 13.18 4.51 7.86
N GLU A 23 11.98 4.70 8.39
CA GLU A 23 11.44 6.04 8.68
C GLU A 23 12.23 6.80 9.75
N LYS A 24 12.78 6.09 10.74
CA LYS A 24 13.72 6.70 11.70
C LYS A 24 15.05 7.06 11.02
N ARG A 25 15.57 6.18 10.16
CA ARG A 25 16.86 6.39 9.47
C ARG A 25 16.80 7.52 8.44
N VAL A 26 15.69 7.66 7.72
CA VAL A 26 15.57 8.68 6.66
C VAL A 26 15.63 10.11 7.21
N GLN A 27 15.36 10.32 8.51
CA GLN A 27 15.54 11.62 9.16
C GLN A 27 17.01 12.07 9.20
N ASN A 28 17.95 11.13 9.14
CA ASN A 28 19.39 11.40 9.21
C ASN A 28 20.06 11.41 7.83
N VAL A 29 19.30 11.30 6.74
CA VAL A 29 19.84 11.32 5.38
C VAL A 29 20.25 12.75 5.02
N ALA A 30 21.48 12.89 4.59
CA ALA A 30 22.04 14.14 4.10
C ALA A 30 22.74 13.92 2.76
N VAL A 31 22.88 15.00 1.98
CA VAL A 31 23.55 14.99 0.69
C VAL A 31 24.58 16.10 0.64
N SER A 32 25.74 15.80 0.08
CA SER A 32 26.78 16.80 -0.18
C SER A 32 26.53 17.53 -1.50
N GLY A 33 27.24 18.65 -1.71
CA GLY A 33 27.20 19.43 -2.95
C GLY A 33 26.40 20.72 -2.84
N GLY A 34 26.43 21.51 -3.91
CA GLY A 34 25.75 22.80 -3.99
C GLY A 34 24.26 22.71 -4.36
N ARG A 35 23.64 23.88 -4.52
CA ARG A 35 22.22 24.01 -4.92
C ARG A 35 21.99 23.88 -6.43
N ALA A 36 23.06 24.01 -7.23
CA ALA A 36 22.97 23.83 -8.68
C ALA A 36 22.76 22.35 -8.99
N TYR A 37 21.62 22.03 -9.61
CA TYR A 37 21.17 20.70 -10.06
C TYR A 37 21.87 19.52 -9.35
N ASN A 38 21.37 19.17 -8.16
CA ASN A 38 21.94 18.10 -7.32
C ASN A 38 21.03 16.86 -7.37
N PRO A 39 21.36 15.81 -8.14
CA PRO A 39 20.53 14.60 -8.22
C PRO A 39 20.38 13.90 -6.86
N GLY A 40 21.41 13.93 -6.02
CA GLY A 40 21.36 13.36 -4.67
C GLY A 40 20.26 14.00 -3.83
N TRP A 41 20.10 15.32 -3.92
CA TRP A 41 19.04 16.05 -3.23
C TRP A 41 17.63 15.58 -3.63
N HIS A 42 17.39 15.35 -4.92
CA HIS A 42 16.11 14.83 -5.42
C HIS A 42 15.83 13.44 -4.86
N VAL A 43 16.81 12.53 -4.94
CA VAL A 43 16.68 11.17 -4.40
C VAL A 43 16.43 11.18 -2.88
N ALA A 44 17.10 12.05 -2.14
CA ALA A 44 16.90 12.19 -0.70
C ALA A 44 15.50 12.70 -0.35
N MET A 45 14.88 13.52 -1.21
CA MET A 45 13.48 13.91 -1.05
C MET A 45 12.53 12.77 -1.36
N ASP A 46 12.74 12.08 -2.47
CA ASP A 46 11.89 10.97 -2.91
C ASP A 46 11.89 9.80 -1.93
N LEU A 47 13.03 9.52 -1.30
CA LEU A 47 13.17 8.42 -0.35
C LEU A 47 12.14 8.49 0.79
N ARG A 48 11.84 9.69 1.29
CA ARG A 48 10.81 9.88 2.34
C ARG A 48 9.42 9.49 1.84
N HIS A 49 9.07 9.88 0.62
CA HIS A 49 7.79 9.58 0.01
C HIS A 49 7.65 8.10 -0.32
N ILE A 50 8.72 7.48 -0.85
CA ILE A 50 8.74 6.05 -1.16
C ILE A 50 8.49 5.22 0.10
N ILE A 51 9.15 5.53 1.23
CA ILE A 51 8.90 4.82 2.50
C ILE A 51 7.43 4.94 2.93
N GLN A 52 6.84 6.13 2.81
CA GLN A 52 5.43 6.35 3.16
C GLN A 52 4.48 5.56 2.25
N ILE A 53 4.70 5.57 0.95
CA ILE A 53 3.88 4.82 -0.02
C ILE A 53 4.03 3.32 0.21
N SER A 54 5.25 2.83 0.45
CA SER A 54 5.49 1.42 0.78
C SER A 54 4.75 0.99 2.04
N ARG A 55 4.69 1.84 3.08
CA ARG A 55 3.89 1.58 4.27
C ARG A 55 2.40 1.53 3.97
N ALA A 56 1.89 2.48 3.21
CA ALA A 56 0.49 2.49 2.80
C ALA A 56 0.09 1.19 2.09
N ILE A 57 0.94 0.73 1.16
CA ILE A 57 0.73 -0.55 0.44
C ILE A 57 0.75 -1.73 1.41
N ALA A 58 1.75 -1.83 2.28
CA ALA A 58 1.85 -2.94 3.24
C ALA A 58 0.67 -2.97 4.23
N MET A 59 0.22 -1.81 4.71
CA MET A 59 -0.96 -1.69 5.57
C MET A 59 -2.23 -2.16 4.87
N ALA A 60 -2.46 -1.72 3.62
CA ALA A 60 -3.62 -2.14 2.84
C ALA A 60 -3.58 -3.65 2.54
N ALA A 61 -2.41 -4.19 2.19
CA ALA A 61 -2.24 -5.62 1.94
C ALA A 61 -2.47 -6.48 3.19
N ARG A 62 -2.10 -5.97 4.37
CA ARG A 62 -2.31 -6.67 5.65
C ARG A 62 -3.78 -6.65 6.08
N GLU A 63 -4.47 -5.53 5.90
CA GLU A 63 -5.90 -5.41 6.16
C GLU A 63 -6.73 -6.32 5.24
N ARG A 64 -6.34 -6.42 3.97
CA ARG A 64 -7.06 -7.21 2.97
C ARG A 64 -6.79 -8.71 3.07
N LYS A 65 -7.64 -9.39 3.83
CA LYS A 65 -7.59 -10.85 4.08
C LYS A 65 -8.33 -11.66 3.01
N GLU A 66 -7.93 -11.49 1.76
CA GLU A 66 -8.40 -12.29 0.62
C GLU A 66 -7.29 -12.39 -0.44
N SER A 67 -7.57 -13.15 -1.50
CA SER A 67 -6.76 -13.16 -2.73
C SER A 67 -7.62 -12.81 -3.95
N ARG A 68 -7.23 -11.75 -4.69
CA ARG A 68 -7.89 -11.28 -5.91
C ARG A 68 -6.95 -10.44 -6.77
N GLY A 69 -6.81 -10.79 -8.05
CA GLY A 69 -5.97 -10.06 -9.00
C GLY A 69 -4.51 -10.03 -8.59
N GLY A 70 -3.86 -8.85 -8.59
CA GLY A 70 -2.46 -8.70 -8.15
C GLY A 70 -2.23 -8.80 -6.63
N HIS A 71 -3.30 -8.97 -5.85
CA HIS A 71 -3.22 -9.22 -4.41
C HIS A 71 -3.43 -10.70 -4.11
N ALA A 72 -2.37 -11.43 -3.74
CA ALA A 72 -2.47 -12.84 -3.36
C ALA A 72 -1.88 -13.08 -1.96
N ARG A 73 -2.64 -13.78 -1.12
CA ARG A 73 -2.29 -14.14 0.26
C ARG A 73 -2.40 -15.64 0.45
N SER A 74 -1.29 -16.32 0.73
CA SER A 74 -1.32 -17.78 0.90
C SER A 74 -2.05 -18.21 2.17
N ASP A 75 -2.14 -17.33 3.18
CA ASP A 75 -2.93 -17.53 4.40
C ASP A 75 -4.41 -17.11 4.24
N PHE A 76 -4.76 -16.43 3.16
CA PHE A 76 -6.15 -16.12 2.75
C PHE A 76 -6.31 -16.34 1.24
N PRO A 77 -6.27 -17.60 0.77
CA PRO A 77 -6.13 -17.91 -0.66
C PRO A 77 -7.41 -17.67 -1.47
N ASN A 78 -8.54 -17.50 -0.79
CA ASN A 78 -9.85 -17.39 -1.43
C ASN A 78 -10.29 -15.93 -1.56
N TYR A 79 -11.16 -15.70 -2.52
CA TYR A 79 -11.90 -14.45 -2.68
C TYR A 79 -12.87 -14.24 -1.51
N ASP A 80 -12.98 -13.01 -1.02
CA ASP A 80 -13.98 -12.62 -0.02
C ASP A 80 -14.96 -11.58 -0.62
N PRO A 81 -16.25 -11.93 -0.75
CA PRO A 81 -17.27 -11.02 -1.27
C PRO A 81 -17.40 -9.70 -0.49
N ASN A 82 -16.98 -9.64 0.78
CA ASN A 82 -17.03 -8.40 1.56
C ASN A 82 -16.01 -7.37 1.05
N PHE A 83 -14.78 -7.79 0.76
CA PHE A 83 -13.75 -6.93 0.16
C PHE A 83 -14.05 -6.56 -1.30
N ALA A 84 -15.06 -7.16 -1.93
CA ALA A 84 -15.56 -6.71 -3.22
C ALA A 84 -16.46 -5.49 -3.13
N LYS A 85 -17.05 -5.22 -1.97
CA LYS A 85 -17.98 -4.09 -1.75
C LYS A 85 -17.27 -2.82 -1.28
N VAL A 86 -15.98 -2.89 -0.96
CA VAL A 86 -15.20 -1.78 -0.42
C VAL A 86 -13.90 -1.57 -1.17
N ASN A 87 -13.42 -0.33 -1.16
CA ASN A 87 -12.04 0.04 -1.47
C ASN A 87 -11.29 0.27 -0.16
N LEU A 88 -10.04 -0.18 -0.07
CA LEU A 88 -9.16 0.20 1.03
C LEU A 88 -8.46 1.51 0.68
N MET A 89 -8.67 2.53 1.50
CA MET A 89 -8.03 3.83 1.38
C MET A 89 -7.07 4.02 2.54
N ILE A 90 -5.87 4.53 2.25
CA ILE A 90 -4.92 4.93 3.28
C ILE A 90 -4.99 6.44 3.41
N ARG A 91 -5.28 6.93 4.62
CA ARG A 91 -5.28 8.35 4.94
C ARG A 91 -4.18 8.65 5.94
N ASN A 92 -3.37 9.66 5.65
CA ASN A 92 -2.41 10.19 6.61
C ASN A 92 -3.04 11.40 7.31
N VAL A 93 -3.24 11.29 8.63
CA VAL A 93 -3.76 12.37 9.48
C VAL A 93 -2.73 12.62 10.57
N ASN A 94 -2.17 13.83 10.64
CA ASN A 94 -1.17 14.21 11.64
C ASN A 94 0.01 13.24 11.74
N ARG A 95 0.51 12.75 10.59
CA ARG A 95 1.59 11.74 10.48
C ARG A 95 1.21 10.33 10.94
N ALA A 96 -0.04 10.08 11.30
CA ALA A 96 -0.57 8.75 11.55
C ALA A 96 -1.34 8.25 10.32
N MET A 97 -0.92 7.11 9.77
CA MET A 97 -1.65 6.45 8.69
C MET A 97 -2.78 5.60 9.24
N GLN A 98 -3.93 5.66 8.59
CA GLN A 98 -5.12 4.90 8.94
C GLN A 98 -5.65 4.19 7.69
N VAL A 99 -6.10 2.95 7.86
CA VAL A 99 -6.81 2.20 6.81
C VAL A 99 -8.30 2.47 6.96
N ILE A 100 -8.94 2.85 5.87
CA ILE A 100 -10.37 3.14 5.79
C ILE A 100 -10.98 2.22 4.74
N GLN A 101 -12.01 1.47 5.13
CA GLN A 101 -12.82 0.72 4.18
C GLN A 101 -13.92 1.64 3.64
N GLN A 102 -13.78 2.09 2.40
CA GLN A 102 -14.74 2.96 1.74
C GLN A 102 -15.72 2.11 0.92
N PRO A 103 -17.03 2.16 1.20
CA PRO A 103 -18.02 1.52 0.34
C PRO A 103 -17.86 1.92 -1.12
N ARG A 104 -17.87 0.92 -2.01
CA ARG A 104 -17.85 1.14 -3.45
C ARG A 104 -19.25 1.52 -3.90
N SER A 105 -19.34 2.52 -4.77
CA SER A 105 -20.57 2.81 -5.49
C SER A 105 -21.01 1.58 -6.28
N PRO A 106 -22.32 1.27 -6.31
CA PRO A 106 -22.82 0.17 -7.11
C PRO A 106 -22.51 0.41 -8.59
N MET A 107 -22.35 -0.68 -9.33
CA MET A 107 -22.18 -0.61 -10.77
C MET A 107 -23.45 0.00 -11.40
N PRO A 108 -23.34 0.98 -12.30
CA PRO A 108 -24.47 1.49 -13.07
C PRO A 108 -25.20 0.36 -13.81
N PRO A 109 -26.55 0.39 -13.90
CA PRO A 109 -27.33 -0.69 -14.51
C PRO A 109 -26.90 -1.05 -15.93
N GLU A 110 -26.56 -0.04 -16.74
CA GLU A 110 -26.12 -0.19 -18.13
C GLU A 110 -24.81 -0.97 -18.25
N LEU A 111 -23.88 -0.78 -17.30
CA LEU A 111 -22.62 -1.53 -17.26
C LEU A 111 -22.82 -2.94 -16.72
N LYS A 112 -23.79 -3.11 -15.81
CA LYS A 112 -24.11 -4.42 -15.23
C LYS A 112 -24.63 -5.39 -16.29
N GLN A 113 -25.49 -4.92 -17.20
CA GLN A 113 -25.98 -5.72 -18.32
C GLN A 113 -24.84 -6.22 -19.21
N LEU A 114 -23.90 -5.36 -19.57
CA LEU A 114 -22.75 -5.73 -20.41
C LEU A 114 -21.82 -6.77 -19.76
N VAL A 115 -21.71 -6.77 -18.42
CA VAL A 115 -20.86 -7.73 -17.69
C VAL A 115 -21.57 -9.08 -17.49
N GLU A 116 -22.90 -9.09 -17.35
CA GLU A 116 -23.68 -10.33 -17.19
C GLU A 116 -23.93 -11.06 -18.53
N GLU A 117 -23.85 -10.34 -19.64
CA GLU A 117 -23.96 -10.89 -21.01
C GLU A 117 -22.65 -11.49 -21.55
N ALA A 118 -21.51 -11.21 -20.91
CA ALA A 118 -20.17 -11.65 -21.32
C ALA A 118 -19.73 -12.95 -20.61
#